data_AF-A0A177CL54-F1
#
_entry.id   AF-A0A177CL54-F1
#
_cell.length_a   1.000
_cell.length_b   1.000
_cell.length_c   1.000
_cell.angle_alpha   90.00
_cell.angle_beta   90.00
_cell.angle_gamma   90.00
#
_symmetry.space_group_name_H-M   'P 1'
#
loop_
_entity.id
_entity.type
_entity.pdbx_description
1 polymer ?
#
loop_
_entity_poly.entity_id
_entity_poly.type
_entity_poly.pdbx_seq_one_letter_code
_entity_poly.pdbx_strand_id
1 'polypeptide(L)'
;MESSPSAMLKLLLPKTPFIFKTALAHTLRFSETSSKWDLRTELTIKVLRDMLGPSNRMTPITKLQHLTTKDTGVKGTVWVSKVQLKTPEEDDVRQLLFKAIQDMGDGTEKWTKCDMHNVEGEWTGGRAGVSDTEPEPTGMSERDKYGKLMGEVKSKVTLLYFHGGAMYLLDPATYRHVTGKLARLTGGRVFSVRYRLAPQNAFPAAILDAFMAYLSLLAPPPDAPHEPVPAAEIVFGGDSAGGLLCTSLLQLLLQIHRSHSGTGLPTVRWYGKDVEIPLPAGLALSSPWLDITRSLPSVEGLAKYDYLPPPSHTQGMNYPPDAAWPADPPRADLYCEGEALKHPLVSPVAAKDWSNSPPTFFGLGEEMLRDEDAVLAKRMHQQGAVVRWREFEAMPHCFAMMLDSLPASKTFFEEYAKFCSEVVDGKAASSDGEKLLAKSLKREAVALDNVTQLTDEEIAKHMQEGQGLRKWYVCMARDHIIGIANPVYTRHAEALG
;
A
#
# COMPACT_ATOMS: atom_id res chain seq x y z
N MET A 1 -15.48 6.14 -14.33
CA MET A 1 -16.90 6.51 -14.55
C MET A 1 -16.90 7.80 -15.34
N GLU A 2 -17.74 7.93 -16.37
CA GLU A 2 -17.92 9.23 -17.05
C GLU A 2 -18.34 10.27 -16.01
N SER A 3 -17.52 11.30 -15.84
CA SER A 3 -17.76 12.43 -14.94
C SER A 3 -18.80 13.38 -15.54
N SER A 4 -19.98 12.85 -15.84
CA SER A 4 -21.11 13.67 -16.24
C SER A 4 -21.71 14.31 -14.99
N PRO A 5 -21.96 15.64 -14.98
CA PRO A 5 -22.72 16.31 -13.92
C PRO A 5 -24.06 15.62 -13.62
N SER A 6 -24.70 14.99 -14.62
CA SER A 6 -25.96 14.27 -14.44
C SER A 6 -25.81 12.92 -13.74
N ALA A 7 -24.68 12.24 -13.89
CA ALA A 7 -24.39 11.00 -13.17
C ALA A 7 -24.07 11.27 -11.70
N MET A 8 -23.31 12.34 -11.44
CA MET A 8 -22.98 12.78 -10.07
C MET A 8 -24.23 13.30 -9.35
N LEU A 9 -25.10 14.04 -10.05
CA LEU A 9 -26.38 14.49 -9.52
C LEU A 9 -27.31 13.32 -9.18
N LYS A 10 -27.41 12.28 -10.04
CA LYS A 10 -28.18 11.06 -9.76
C LYS A 10 -27.63 10.25 -8.58
N LEU A 11 -26.31 10.25 -8.38
CA LEU A 11 -25.67 9.59 -7.23
C LEU A 11 -25.93 10.35 -5.92
N LEU A 12 -25.98 11.68 -5.96
CA LEU A 12 -26.11 12.54 -4.79
C LEU A 12 -27.57 12.83 -4.40
N LEU A 13 -28.53 12.84 -5.35
CA LEU A 13 -29.94 13.17 -5.09
C LEU A 13 -30.57 12.31 -3.98
N PRO A 14 -30.41 10.97 -3.97
CA PRO A 14 -30.95 10.12 -2.90
C PRO A 14 -30.29 10.40 -1.54
N LYS A 15 -29.08 10.95 -1.53
CA LYS A 15 -28.30 11.27 -0.32
C LYS A 15 -28.54 12.68 0.22
N THR A 16 -29.42 13.47 -0.40
CA THR A 16 -29.69 14.87 0.00
C THR A 16 -30.09 15.04 1.48
N PRO A 17 -30.99 14.21 2.07
CA PRO A 17 -31.32 14.33 3.50
C PRO A 17 -30.12 14.04 4.42
N PHE A 18 -29.27 13.10 4.02
CA PHE A 18 -28.05 12.75 4.75
C PHE A 18 -26.99 13.86 4.69
N ILE A 19 -26.80 14.47 3.52
CA ILE A 19 -25.91 15.62 3.31
C ILE A 19 -26.38 16.80 4.17
N PHE A 20 -27.68 17.11 4.17
CA PHE A 20 -28.24 18.20 4.97
C PHE A 20 -28.07 17.95 6.48
N LYS A 21 -28.40 16.75 6.96
CA LYS A 21 -28.19 16.36 8.37
C LYS A 21 -26.73 16.49 8.79
N THR A 22 -25.81 16.06 7.94
CA THR A 22 -24.37 16.18 8.18
C THR A 22 -23.91 17.64 8.22
N ALA A 23 -24.35 18.46 7.27
CA ALA A 23 -24.02 19.87 7.25
C ALA A 23 -24.54 20.60 8.50
N LEU A 24 -25.77 20.29 8.94
CA LEU A 24 -26.35 20.84 10.15
C LEU A 24 -25.56 20.40 11.40
N ALA A 25 -25.27 19.11 11.55
CA ALA A 25 -24.51 18.59 12.69
C ALA A 25 -23.08 19.16 12.75
N HIS A 26 -22.40 19.29 11.62
CA HIS A 26 -21.08 19.90 11.53
C HIS A 26 -21.11 21.39 11.90
N THR A 27 -22.08 22.13 11.37
CA THR A 27 -22.23 23.57 11.63
C THR A 27 -22.55 23.84 13.11
N LEU A 28 -23.35 22.98 13.73
CA LEU A 28 -23.68 23.05 15.16
C LEU A 28 -22.61 22.44 16.08
N ARG A 29 -21.48 21.97 15.53
CA ARG A 29 -20.37 21.30 16.25
C ARG A 29 -20.81 20.06 17.05
N PHE A 30 -21.84 19.37 16.57
CA PHE A 30 -22.31 18.12 17.17
C PHE A 30 -21.58 16.89 16.62
N SER A 31 -20.78 17.02 15.56
CA SER A 31 -19.88 15.93 15.12
C SER A 31 -18.56 15.99 15.88
N GLU A 32 -18.08 14.82 16.33
CA GLU A 32 -16.80 14.64 17.05
C GLU A 32 -15.60 15.19 16.25
N THR A 33 -15.72 15.24 14.92
CA THR A 33 -14.70 15.68 13.97
C THR A 33 -14.82 17.15 13.54
N SER A 34 -15.89 17.86 13.91
CA SER A 34 -16.15 19.25 13.47
C SER A 34 -15.04 20.24 13.82
N SER A 35 -14.36 20.02 14.95
CA SER A 35 -13.22 20.83 15.36
C SER A 35 -12.00 20.63 14.46
N LYS A 36 -11.86 19.46 13.82
CA LYS A 36 -10.69 19.02 13.04
C LYS A 36 -10.87 19.12 11.54
N TRP A 37 -12.05 18.80 11.03
CA TRP A 37 -12.35 18.79 9.59
C TRP A 37 -13.07 20.05 9.14
N ASP A 38 -12.98 20.32 7.84
CA ASP A 38 -13.95 21.18 7.16
C ASP A 38 -15.17 20.34 6.72
N LEU A 39 -16.25 21.03 6.34
CA LEU A 39 -17.49 20.37 5.95
C LEU A 39 -17.30 19.46 4.71
N ARG A 40 -16.45 19.88 3.76
CA ARG A 40 -16.20 19.11 2.53
C ARG A 40 -15.54 17.76 2.86
N THR A 41 -14.56 17.77 3.75
CA THR A 41 -13.88 16.57 4.24
C THR A 41 -14.87 15.67 4.96
N GLU A 42 -15.64 16.21 5.92
CA GLU A 42 -16.62 15.40 6.66
C GLU A 42 -17.65 14.74 5.74
N LEU A 43 -18.18 15.48 4.75
CA LEU A 43 -19.12 14.93 3.77
C LEU A 43 -18.46 13.84 2.90
N THR A 44 -17.23 14.06 2.45
CA THR A 44 -16.48 13.10 1.62
C THR A 44 -16.28 11.79 2.38
N ILE A 45 -15.79 11.85 3.62
CA ILE A 45 -15.56 10.66 4.45
C ILE A 45 -16.86 9.92 4.74
N LYS A 46 -17.93 10.64 5.05
CA LYS A 46 -19.24 10.04 5.28
C LYS A 46 -19.81 9.35 4.04
N VAL A 47 -19.62 9.91 2.85
CA VAL A 47 -20.01 9.26 1.59
C VAL A 47 -19.18 7.98 1.35
N LEU A 48 -17.88 8.02 1.60
CA LEU A 48 -17.01 6.86 1.47
C LEU A 48 -17.38 5.74 2.47
N ARG A 49 -17.67 6.09 3.73
CA ARG A 49 -18.16 5.12 4.74
C ARG A 49 -19.44 4.42 4.31
N ASP A 50 -20.39 5.15 3.74
CA ASP A 50 -21.63 4.56 3.24
C ASP A 50 -21.39 3.65 2.04
N MET A 51 -20.39 3.94 1.20
CA MET A 51 -20.04 3.10 0.05
C MET A 51 -19.26 1.83 0.43
N LEU A 52 -18.42 1.89 1.46
CA LEU A 52 -17.52 0.80 1.85
C LEU A 52 -18.00 0.01 3.07
N GLY A 53 -18.92 0.59 3.84
CA GLY A 53 -19.44 0.01 5.07
C GLY A 53 -20.53 -1.04 4.88
N PRO A 54 -21.04 -1.61 5.99
CA PRO A 54 -21.97 -2.73 5.98
C PRO A 54 -23.35 -2.43 5.40
N SER A 55 -23.72 -1.15 5.25
CA SER A 55 -24.98 -0.74 4.64
C SER A 55 -25.02 -0.96 3.12
N ASN A 56 -23.86 -1.20 2.48
CA ASN A 56 -23.80 -1.40 1.05
C ASN A 56 -23.84 -2.88 0.66
N ARG A 57 -24.52 -3.19 -0.45
CA ARG A 57 -24.56 -4.56 -0.97
C ARG A 57 -23.20 -4.94 -1.54
N MET A 58 -22.63 -6.03 -1.04
CA MET A 58 -21.35 -6.54 -1.52
C MET A 58 -21.42 -6.89 -3.02
N THR A 59 -20.38 -6.48 -3.74
CA THR A 59 -20.23 -6.71 -5.18
C THR A 59 -19.26 -7.87 -5.40
N PRO A 60 -19.51 -8.79 -6.36
CA PRO A 60 -18.55 -9.86 -6.67
C PRO A 60 -17.13 -9.35 -6.91
N ILE A 61 -16.13 -10.09 -6.47
CA ILE A 61 -14.70 -9.69 -6.51
C ILE A 61 -14.26 -9.39 -7.93
N THR A 62 -14.53 -10.29 -8.88
CA THR A 62 -14.15 -10.11 -10.29
C THR A 62 -14.74 -8.84 -10.90
N LYS A 63 -15.97 -8.49 -10.51
CA LYS A 63 -16.63 -7.26 -10.95
C LYS A 63 -15.99 -6.02 -10.32
N LEU A 64 -15.63 -6.06 -9.04
CA LEU A 64 -14.90 -4.97 -8.39
C LEU A 64 -13.53 -4.75 -9.03
N GLN A 65 -12.79 -5.82 -9.30
CA GLN A 65 -11.53 -5.76 -10.03
C GLN A 65 -11.73 -5.08 -11.38
N HIS A 66 -12.65 -5.57 -12.23
CA HIS A 66 -12.91 -4.96 -13.53
C HIS A 66 -13.25 -3.46 -13.47
N LEU A 67 -14.01 -3.03 -12.45
CA LEU A 67 -14.37 -1.63 -12.27
C LEU A 67 -13.20 -0.77 -11.79
N THR A 68 -12.33 -1.33 -10.95
CA THR A 68 -11.23 -0.60 -10.29
C THR A 68 -9.91 -0.68 -11.03
N THR A 69 -9.75 -1.59 -11.99
CA THR A 69 -8.53 -1.71 -12.82
C THR A 69 -8.69 -1.08 -14.21
N LYS A 70 -9.85 -0.48 -14.50
CA LYS A 70 -10.16 0.07 -15.82
C LYS A 70 -9.23 1.25 -16.14
N ASP A 71 -8.43 1.10 -17.19
CA ASP A 71 -7.65 2.20 -17.76
C ASP A 71 -8.59 3.25 -18.39
N THR A 72 -8.54 4.48 -17.88
CA THR A 72 -9.34 5.62 -18.35
C THR A 72 -8.66 6.44 -19.45
N GLY A 73 -7.52 5.97 -19.96
CA GLY A 73 -6.66 6.69 -20.89
C GLY A 73 -5.68 7.63 -20.19
N VAL A 74 -4.65 8.04 -20.92
CA VAL A 74 -3.62 8.98 -20.48
C VAL A 74 -4.00 10.38 -20.96
N LYS A 75 -3.90 11.38 -20.07
CA LYS A 75 -4.08 12.79 -20.40
C LYS A 75 -3.33 13.67 -19.41
N GLY A 76 -3.13 14.91 -19.81
CA GLY A 76 -2.62 15.96 -18.95
C GLY A 76 -1.11 16.00 -18.82
N THR A 77 -0.67 16.45 -17.65
CA THR A 77 0.72 16.79 -17.31
C THR A 77 1.59 15.57 -16.95
N VAL A 78 1.30 14.41 -17.53
CA VAL A 78 2.02 13.15 -17.31
C VAL A 78 2.35 12.45 -18.63
N TRP A 79 3.60 12.00 -18.76
CA TRP A 79 3.98 10.99 -19.74
C TRP A 79 3.77 9.60 -19.15
N VAL A 80 3.31 8.67 -19.97
CA VAL A 80 3.16 7.27 -19.60
C VAL A 80 3.80 6.41 -20.69
N SER A 81 4.64 5.46 -20.30
CA SER A 81 5.15 4.40 -21.17
C SER A 81 4.85 3.05 -20.53
N LYS A 82 4.04 2.23 -21.20
CA LYS A 82 3.62 0.91 -20.77
C LYS A 82 4.65 -0.11 -21.18
N VAL A 83 5.05 -0.95 -20.24
CA VAL A 83 6.06 -1.99 -20.48
C VAL A 83 5.56 -3.33 -19.97
N GLN A 84 6.05 -4.38 -20.62
CA GLN A 84 5.90 -5.75 -20.17
C GLN A 84 7.29 -6.34 -20.02
N LEU A 85 7.66 -6.65 -18.79
CA LEU A 85 8.88 -7.34 -18.43
C LEU A 85 8.64 -8.82 -18.66
N LYS A 86 9.45 -9.44 -19.50
CA LYS A 86 9.31 -10.87 -19.79
C LYS A 86 9.65 -11.72 -18.56
N THR A 87 9.21 -12.97 -18.59
CA THR A 87 9.61 -13.95 -17.58
C THR A 87 10.98 -14.51 -17.96
N PRO A 88 11.96 -14.58 -17.04
CA PRO A 88 13.18 -15.33 -17.29
C PRO A 88 12.91 -16.83 -17.45
N GLU A 89 13.79 -17.55 -18.15
CA GLU A 89 13.71 -19.02 -18.23
C GLU A 89 14.15 -19.71 -16.94
N GLU A 90 15.06 -19.09 -16.19
CA GLU A 90 15.59 -19.62 -14.94
C GLU A 90 14.65 -19.41 -13.74
N ASP A 91 14.61 -20.37 -12.81
CA ASP A 91 13.67 -20.38 -11.67
C ASP A 91 14.27 -19.79 -10.38
N ASP A 92 15.51 -19.30 -10.43
CA ASP A 92 16.30 -18.86 -9.28
C ASP A 92 15.59 -17.80 -8.42
N VAL A 93 14.88 -16.85 -9.04
CA VAL A 93 14.12 -15.81 -8.34
C VAL A 93 13.01 -16.42 -7.47
N ARG A 94 12.29 -17.42 -8.00
CA ARG A 94 11.28 -18.16 -7.23
C ARG A 94 11.91 -18.96 -6.10
N GLN A 95 13.04 -19.62 -6.35
CA GLN A 95 13.71 -20.41 -5.32
C GLN A 95 14.20 -19.55 -4.16
N LEU A 96 14.75 -18.36 -4.43
CA LEU A 96 15.12 -17.39 -3.38
C LEU A 96 13.91 -16.94 -2.55
N LEU A 97 12.81 -16.58 -3.21
CA LEU A 97 11.57 -16.20 -2.52
C LEU A 97 11.04 -17.34 -1.65
N PHE A 98 10.93 -18.55 -2.20
CA PHE A 98 10.38 -19.71 -1.49
C PHE A 98 11.25 -20.13 -0.32
N LYS A 99 12.58 -20.06 -0.48
CA LYS A 99 13.51 -20.28 0.63
C LYS A 99 13.33 -19.23 1.72
N ALA A 100 13.25 -17.95 1.37
CA ALA A 100 13.03 -16.89 2.36
C ALA A 100 11.70 -17.07 3.13
N ILE A 101 10.62 -17.46 2.45
CA ILE A 101 9.34 -17.78 3.11
C ILE A 101 9.53 -18.94 4.10
N GLN A 102 10.25 -20.00 3.73
CA GLN A 102 10.50 -21.11 4.63
C GLN A 102 11.38 -20.72 5.83
N ASP A 103 12.43 -19.94 5.60
CA ASP A 103 13.37 -19.53 6.65
C ASP A 103 12.76 -18.54 7.64
N MET A 104 11.80 -17.73 7.22
CA MET A 104 11.14 -16.71 8.05
C MET A 104 9.87 -17.23 8.76
N GLY A 105 9.34 -18.37 8.34
CA GLY A 105 8.15 -18.98 8.92
C GLY A 105 8.43 -19.78 10.20
N ASP A 106 7.37 -20.09 10.94
CA ASP A 106 7.39 -21.00 12.08
C ASP A 106 7.15 -22.47 11.70
N GLY A 107 6.91 -22.73 10.40
CA GLY A 107 6.71 -24.06 9.83
C GLY A 107 5.25 -24.53 9.89
N THR A 108 4.35 -23.75 10.48
CA THR A 108 2.91 -24.05 10.52
C THR A 108 2.14 -23.42 9.37
N GLU A 109 2.76 -22.50 8.64
CA GLU A 109 2.13 -21.75 7.57
C GLU A 109 1.83 -22.62 6.34
N LYS A 110 0.69 -22.35 5.72
CA LYS A 110 0.33 -22.92 4.43
C LYS A 110 0.36 -21.82 3.38
N TRP A 111 0.89 -22.14 2.21
CA TRP A 111 0.91 -21.25 1.06
C TRP A 111 1.19 -22.09 -0.19
N THR A 112 0.84 -21.54 -1.35
CA THR A 112 1.03 -22.24 -2.63
C THR A 112 2.18 -21.59 -3.39
N LYS A 113 3.11 -22.40 -3.91
CA LYS A 113 4.16 -21.91 -4.80
C LYS A 113 3.50 -21.35 -6.07
N CYS A 114 3.67 -20.06 -6.31
CA CYS A 114 3.17 -19.40 -7.51
C CYS A 114 4.16 -19.52 -8.66
N ASP A 115 3.68 -19.50 -9.91
CA ASP A 115 4.54 -19.42 -11.08
C ASP A 115 4.96 -17.98 -11.38
N MET A 116 6.06 -17.83 -12.14
CA MET A 116 6.42 -16.53 -12.71
C MET A 116 5.56 -16.25 -13.93
N HIS A 117 5.24 -14.97 -14.12
CA HIS A 117 4.56 -14.46 -15.31
C HIS A 117 5.23 -13.16 -15.72
N ASN A 118 4.92 -12.70 -16.93
CA ASN A 118 5.37 -11.39 -17.38
C ASN A 118 4.83 -10.33 -16.41
N VAL A 119 5.72 -9.43 -15.97
CA VAL A 119 5.34 -8.33 -15.08
C VAL A 119 5.04 -7.11 -15.94
N GLU A 120 3.82 -6.61 -15.86
CA GLU A 120 3.46 -5.37 -16.52
C GLU A 120 3.73 -4.17 -15.62
N GLY A 121 3.97 -3.01 -16.22
CA GLY A 121 4.15 -1.78 -15.48
C GLY A 121 4.05 -0.55 -16.36
N GLU A 122 4.02 0.60 -15.70
CA GLU A 122 3.97 1.91 -16.35
C GLU A 122 5.10 2.79 -15.83
N TRP A 123 5.97 3.24 -16.74
CA TRP A 123 6.82 4.39 -16.48
C TRP A 123 5.98 5.65 -16.53
N THR A 124 6.08 6.48 -15.50
CA THR A 124 5.43 7.79 -15.45
C THR A 124 6.42 8.90 -15.14
N GLY A 125 6.24 10.04 -15.79
CA GLY A 125 7.09 11.22 -15.65
C GLY A 125 6.32 12.51 -15.93
N GLY A 126 6.90 13.65 -15.57
CA GLY A 126 6.29 14.95 -15.84
C GLY A 126 6.21 15.25 -17.34
N ARG A 127 5.06 15.76 -17.80
CA ARG A 127 4.89 16.32 -19.16
C ARG A 127 4.67 17.82 -19.03
N ALA A 128 5.67 18.61 -19.38
CA ALA A 128 5.62 20.07 -19.25
C ALA A 128 4.92 20.73 -20.44
N GLY A 129 4.48 21.97 -20.23
CA GLY A 129 3.94 22.83 -21.30
C GLY A 129 2.55 22.44 -21.81
N VAL A 130 1.83 21.57 -21.11
CA VAL A 130 0.49 21.10 -21.50
C VAL A 130 -0.54 21.36 -20.40
N SER A 131 -1.81 21.46 -20.78
CA SER A 131 -2.94 21.54 -19.83
C SER A 131 -3.21 20.19 -19.17
N ASP A 132 -3.92 20.16 -18.03
CA ASP A 132 -4.31 18.91 -17.35
C ASP A 132 -5.31 18.04 -18.14
N THR A 133 -5.89 18.59 -19.21
CA THR A 133 -6.83 17.88 -20.09
C THR A 133 -6.22 17.52 -21.45
N GLU A 134 -4.94 17.88 -21.68
CA GLU A 134 -4.29 17.63 -22.96
C GLU A 134 -4.28 16.13 -23.29
N PRO A 135 -4.74 15.71 -24.48
CA PRO A 135 -4.70 14.31 -24.86
C PRO A 135 -3.27 13.77 -24.91
N GLU A 136 -3.13 12.46 -24.70
CA GLU A 136 -1.89 11.76 -25.03
C GLU A 136 -1.63 11.87 -26.55
N PRO A 137 -0.39 12.16 -26.98
CA PRO A 137 -0.11 12.19 -28.41
C PRO A 137 -0.26 10.80 -29.03
N THR A 138 -0.80 10.76 -30.25
CA THR A 138 -1.08 9.52 -30.97
C THR A 138 0.11 9.09 -31.83
N GLY A 139 0.18 7.79 -32.17
CA GLY A 139 1.15 7.26 -33.13
C GLY A 139 2.59 7.07 -32.63
N MET A 140 2.85 7.26 -31.33
CA MET A 140 4.16 6.99 -30.72
C MET A 140 4.26 5.56 -30.19
N SER A 141 5.42 4.91 -30.38
CA SER A 141 5.73 3.65 -29.71
C SER A 141 5.96 3.87 -28.21
N GLU A 142 5.81 2.83 -27.39
CA GLU A 142 6.08 2.94 -25.94
C GLU A 142 7.54 3.32 -25.64
N ARG A 143 8.48 2.94 -26.51
CA ARG A 143 9.89 3.35 -26.40
C ARG A 143 10.09 4.83 -26.72
N ASP A 144 9.38 5.37 -27.72
CA ASP A 144 9.42 6.81 -28.03
C ASP A 144 8.81 7.64 -26.89
N LYS A 145 7.68 7.16 -26.32
CA LYS A 145 7.06 7.78 -25.14
C LYS A 145 8.03 7.79 -23.95
N TYR A 146 8.73 6.68 -23.71
CA TYR A 146 9.77 6.62 -22.67
C TYR A 146 10.91 7.61 -22.95
N GLY A 147 11.36 7.73 -24.21
CA GLY A 147 12.35 8.74 -24.60
C GLY A 147 11.90 10.18 -24.35
N LYS A 148 10.64 10.51 -24.65
CA LYS A 148 10.04 11.83 -24.33
C LYS A 148 9.95 12.07 -22.83
N LEU A 149 9.53 11.07 -22.07
CA LEU A 149 9.51 11.09 -20.62
C LEU A 149 10.90 11.41 -20.06
N MET A 150 11.92 10.68 -20.51
CA MET A 150 13.30 10.85 -20.06
C MET A 150 13.89 12.22 -20.42
N GLY A 151 13.44 12.83 -21.50
CA GLY A 151 13.81 14.21 -21.85
C GLY A 151 13.33 15.27 -20.84
N GLU A 152 12.37 14.93 -19.98
CA GLU A 152 11.82 15.82 -18.95
C GLU A 152 12.32 15.51 -17.53
N VAL A 153 13.01 14.38 -17.34
CA VAL A 153 13.57 13.97 -16.06
C VAL A 153 14.77 14.86 -15.70
N LYS A 154 14.76 15.41 -14.47
CA LYS A 154 15.75 16.36 -13.94
C LYS A 154 16.49 15.83 -12.72
N SER A 155 16.04 14.71 -12.17
CA SER A 155 16.59 14.05 -10.99
C SER A 155 16.85 12.58 -11.28
N LYS A 156 17.79 11.99 -10.54
CA LYS A 156 18.12 10.56 -10.63
C LYS A 156 17.10 9.66 -9.96
N VAL A 157 16.25 10.22 -9.09
CA VAL A 157 15.24 9.49 -8.33
C VAL A 157 14.38 8.62 -9.26
N THR A 158 14.43 7.31 -9.00
CA THR A 158 13.53 6.32 -9.58
C THR A 158 12.67 5.74 -8.48
N LEU A 159 11.39 6.03 -8.49
CA LEU A 159 10.44 5.38 -7.57
C LEU A 159 9.96 4.06 -8.17
N LEU A 160 10.27 2.94 -7.54
CA LEU A 160 9.59 1.66 -7.81
C LEU A 160 8.29 1.68 -6.99
N TYR A 161 7.16 1.87 -7.66
CA TYR A 161 5.89 2.16 -7.01
C TYR A 161 4.92 0.97 -7.05
N PHE A 162 4.32 0.68 -5.90
CA PHE A 162 3.25 -0.30 -5.76
C PHE A 162 1.99 0.43 -5.27
N HIS A 163 0.89 0.27 -6.00
CA HIS A 163 -0.37 0.92 -5.66
C HIS A 163 -1.06 0.27 -4.45
N GLY A 164 -1.94 1.02 -3.78
CA GLY A 164 -2.87 0.48 -2.79
C GLY A 164 -3.99 -0.38 -3.39
N GLY A 165 -5.05 -0.63 -2.62
CA GLY A 165 -6.20 -1.43 -3.08
C GLY A 165 -6.33 -2.81 -2.43
N ALA A 166 -5.88 -2.94 -1.18
CA ALA A 166 -6.07 -4.14 -0.36
C ALA A 166 -5.58 -5.46 -1.00
N MET A 167 -4.58 -5.40 -1.88
CA MET A 167 -4.02 -6.53 -2.67
C MET A 167 -4.95 -7.13 -3.74
N TYR A 168 -6.20 -6.68 -3.87
CA TYR A 168 -7.16 -7.24 -4.84
C TYR A 168 -7.85 -6.20 -5.74
N LEU A 169 -7.55 -4.91 -5.58
CA LEU A 169 -8.15 -3.81 -6.34
C LEU A 169 -7.08 -2.89 -6.94
N LEU A 170 -7.56 -2.01 -7.83
CA LEU A 170 -6.79 -0.90 -8.41
C LEU A 170 -5.66 -1.38 -9.31
N ASP A 171 -5.00 -0.41 -9.94
CA ASP A 171 -4.06 -0.64 -11.02
C ASP A 171 -3.13 0.57 -11.24
N PRO A 172 -1.92 0.40 -11.81
CA PRO A 172 -1.08 1.54 -12.21
C PRO A 172 -1.83 2.60 -13.01
N ALA A 173 -2.74 2.20 -13.91
CA ALA A 173 -3.52 3.13 -14.73
C ALA A 173 -4.41 4.05 -13.89
N THR A 174 -4.94 3.56 -12.77
CA THR A 174 -5.75 4.36 -11.83
C THR A 174 -4.91 5.24 -10.90
N TYR A 175 -3.63 4.94 -10.75
CA TYR A 175 -2.69 5.64 -9.88
C TYR A 175 -1.86 6.73 -10.55
N ARG A 176 -2.01 6.94 -11.86
CA ARG A 176 -1.25 7.95 -12.63
C ARG A 176 -1.30 9.37 -12.04
N HIS A 177 -2.39 9.72 -11.34
CA HIS A 177 -2.51 11.02 -10.68
C HIS A 177 -1.52 11.16 -9.50
N VAL A 178 -1.28 10.08 -8.75
CA VAL A 178 -0.30 10.01 -7.66
C VAL A 178 1.11 9.94 -8.25
N THR A 179 1.38 8.98 -9.13
CA THR A 179 2.72 8.73 -9.64
C THR A 179 3.22 9.89 -10.51
N GLY A 180 2.35 10.49 -11.34
CA GLY A 180 2.68 11.70 -12.10
C GLY A 180 2.99 12.90 -11.20
N LYS A 181 2.27 13.04 -10.07
CA LYS A 181 2.54 14.10 -9.08
C LYS A 181 3.89 13.89 -8.40
N LEU A 182 4.18 12.65 -7.96
CA LEU A 182 5.47 12.29 -7.36
C LEU A 182 6.63 12.47 -8.33
N ALA A 183 6.47 12.07 -9.60
CA ALA A 183 7.48 12.29 -10.64
C ALA A 183 7.80 13.78 -10.81
N ARG A 184 6.77 14.65 -10.86
CA ARG A 184 6.98 16.10 -10.98
C ARG A 184 7.63 16.71 -9.74
N LEU A 185 7.24 16.29 -8.54
CA LEU A 185 7.77 16.84 -7.29
C LEU A 185 9.22 16.41 -7.03
N THR A 186 9.57 15.16 -7.35
CA THR A 186 10.94 14.66 -7.26
C THR A 186 11.81 15.13 -8.43
N GLY A 187 11.19 15.55 -9.55
CA GLY A 187 11.86 15.73 -10.83
C GLY A 187 12.38 14.43 -11.45
N GLY A 188 12.04 13.29 -10.85
CA GLY A 188 12.49 11.96 -11.24
C GLY A 188 11.47 11.24 -12.12
N ARG A 189 11.50 9.91 -12.06
CA ARG A 189 10.59 9.01 -12.76
C ARG A 189 10.02 7.97 -11.81
N VAL A 190 8.86 7.43 -12.14
CA VAL A 190 8.20 6.38 -11.35
C VAL A 190 7.94 5.17 -12.25
N PHE A 191 8.37 3.99 -11.82
CA PHE A 191 7.97 2.72 -12.42
C PHE A 191 6.88 2.09 -11.54
N SER A 192 5.63 2.17 -12.00
CA SER A 192 4.45 1.66 -11.28
C SER A 192 4.14 0.23 -11.73
N VAL A 193 4.19 -0.72 -10.80
CA VAL A 193 4.09 -2.15 -11.11
C VAL A 193 2.64 -2.61 -11.09
N ARG A 194 2.23 -3.32 -12.14
CA ARG A 194 0.94 -4.03 -12.21
C ARG A 194 1.11 -5.43 -11.62
N TYR A 195 1.30 -5.50 -10.31
CA TYR A 195 1.47 -6.77 -9.61
C TYR A 195 0.17 -7.58 -9.64
N ARG A 196 0.30 -8.91 -9.65
CA ARG A 196 -0.87 -9.80 -9.69
C ARG A 196 -1.74 -9.64 -8.45
N LEU A 197 -3.05 -9.54 -8.68
CA LEU A 197 -4.04 -9.36 -7.64
C LEU A 197 -4.53 -10.70 -7.07
N ALA A 198 -4.77 -10.70 -5.78
CA ALA A 198 -5.56 -11.71 -5.08
C ALA A 198 -7.05 -11.59 -5.44
N PRO A 199 -7.90 -12.61 -5.23
CA PRO A 199 -7.60 -13.95 -4.74
C PRO A 199 -7.09 -14.92 -5.83
N GLN A 200 -7.10 -14.53 -7.11
CA GLN A 200 -6.62 -15.40 -8.18
C GLN A 200 -5.12 -15.71 -8.03
N ASN A 201 -4.37 -14.74 -7.51
CA ASN A 201 -2.94 -14.87 -7.24
C ASN A 201 -2.69 -14.49 -5.78
N ALA A 202 -2.92 -15.43 -4.87
CA ALA A 202 -2.64 -15.26 -3.44
C ALA A 202 -1.13 -15.13 -3.17
N PHE A 203 -0.77 -14.81 -1.93
CA PHE A 203 0.60 -14.86 -1.42
C PHE A 203 1.29 -16.18 -1.85
N PRO A 204 2.52 -16.12 -2.43
CA PRO A 204 3.42 -14.97 -2.49
C PRO A 204 3.50 -14.24 -3.86
N ALA A 205 2.48 -14.35 -4.71
CA ALA A 205 2.55 -13.90 -6.11
C ALA A 205 2.92 -12.42 -6.31
N ALA A 206 2.31 -11.50 -5.55
CA ALA A 206 2.60 -10.07 -5.67
C ALA A 206 4.06 -9.74 -5.28
N ILE A 207 4.62 -10.45 -4.29
CA ILE A 207 6.02 -10.28 -3.86
C ILE A 207 6.97 -10.77 -4.95
N LEU A 208 6.64 -11.88 -5.61
CA LEU A 208 7.41 -12.38 -6.75
C LEU A 208 7.44 -11.35 -7.88
N ASP A 209 6.30 -10.73 -8.20
CA ASP A 209 6.23 -9.69 -9.23
C ASP A 209 7.01 -8.44 -8.83
N ALA A 210 6.95 -8.04 -7.56
CA ALA A 210 7.71 -6.92 -7.03
C ALA A 210 9.22 -7.18 -7.06
N PHE A 211 9.66 -8.40 -6.75
CA PHE A 211 11.06 -8.77 -6.80
C PHE A 211 11.58 -8.81 -8.24
N MET A 212 10.82 -9.39 -9.18
CA MET A 212 11.14 -9.36 -10.61
C MET A 212 11.17 -7.92 -11.17
N ALA A 213 10.27 -7.05 -10.73
CA ALA A 213 10.27 -5.63 -11.10
C ALA A 213 11.55 -4.92 -10.60
N TYR A 214 11.96 -5.18 -9.37
CA TYR A 214 13.20 -4.62 -8.82
C TYR A 214 14.45 -5.13 -9.58
N LEU A 215 14.55 -6.43 -9.82
CA LEU A 215 15.64 -7.01 -10.62
C LEU A 215 15.66 -6.46 -12.05
N SER A 216 14.49 -6.22 -12.65
CA SER A 216 14.40 -5.58 -13.97
C SER A 216 14.89 -4.14 -13.97
N LEU A 217 14.76 -3.40 -12.87
CA LEU A 217 15.37 -2.06 -12.76
C LEU A 217 16.90 -2.16 -12.70
N LEU A 218 17.43 -3.10 -11.90
CA LEU A 218 18.87 -3.30 -11.74
C LEU A 218 19.55 -3.85 -13.01
N ALA A 219 18.90 -4.83 -13.65
CA ALA A 219 19.38 -5.55 -14.82
C ALA A 219 18.21 -5.74 -15.80
N PRO A 220 17.95 -4.77 -16.68
CA PRO A 220 16.78 -4.78 -17.56
C PRO A 220 16.79 -5.94 -18.55
N PRO A 221 15.62 -6.52 -18.89
CA PRO A 221 15.53 -7.46 -19.99
C PRO A 221 15.97 -6.82 -21.32
N PRO A 222 16.42 -7.61 -22.31
CA PRO A 222 16.97 -7.08 -23.57
C PRO A 222 16.06 -6.11 -24.34
N ASP A 223 14.75 -6.21 -24.17
CA ASP A 223 13.74 -5.37 -24.84
C ASP A 223 13.21 -4.22 -23.98
N ALA A 224 13.67 -4.08 -22.73
CA ALA A 224 13.32 -2.96 -21.87
C ALA A 224 13.63 -1.62 -22.54
N PRO A 225 12.82 -0.58 -22.31
CA PRO A 225 13.08 0.75 -22.87
C PRO A 225 14.13 1.54 -22.06
N HIS A 226 14.63 1.00 -20.95
CA HIS A 226 15.49 1.71 -20.01
C HIS A 226 16.82 0.97 -19.78
N GLU A 227 17.82 1.76 -19.40
CA GLU A 227 19.12 1.27 -18.94
C GLU A 227 19.06 0.80 -17.47
N PRO A 228 20.04 0.01 -17.00
CA PRO A 228 20.22 -0.30 -15.58
C PRO A 228 20.10 0.93 -14.68
N VAL A 229 19.30 0.81 -13.62
CA VAL A 229 19.13 1.85 -12.61
C VAL A 229 19.93 1.45 -11.37
N PRO A 230 20.91 2.27 -10.92
CA PRO A 230 21.63 1.99 -9.69
C PRO A 230 20.69 1.86 -8.50
N ALA A 231 20.91 0.89 -7.61
CA ALA A 231 20.06 0.68 -6.44
C ALA A 231 20.00 1.91 -5.51
N ALA A 232 21.10 2.66 -5.41
CA ALA A 232 21.20 3.92 -4.69
C ALA A 232 20.34 5.06 -5.29
N GLU A 233 19.76 4.86 -6.47
CA GLU A 233 18.82 5.79 -7.12
C GLU A 233 17.37 5.28 -7.07
N ILE A 234 17.13 4.06 -6.53
CA ILE A 234 15.82 3.42 -6.44
C ILE A 234 15.24 3.63 -5.03
N VAL A 235 14.05 4.21 -4.96
CA VAL A 235 13.25 4.28 -3.72
C VAL A 235 12.00 3.43 -3.90
N PHE A 236 11.72 2.54 -2.96
CA PHE A 236 10.46 1.80 -2.95
C PHE A 236 9.36 2.71 -2.45
N GLY A 237 8.29 2.88 -3.23
CA GLY A 237 7.18 3.75 -2.92
C GLY A 237 5.86 3.00 -2.93
N GLY A 238 4.97 3.29 -2.00
CA GLY A 238 3.65 2.67 -2.04
C GLY A 238 2.74 3.12 -0.92
N ASP A 239 1.45 2.87 -1.12
CA ASP A 239 0.42 3.26 -0.18
C ASP A 239 -0.46 2.08 0.23
N SER A 240 -0.93 2.03 1.48
CA SER A 240 -1.81 0.95 1.94
C SER A 240 -1.20 -0.43 1.64
N ALA A 241 -1.90 -1.28 0.90
CA ALA A 241 -1.42 -2.55 0.37
C ALA A 241 -0.13 -2.45 -0.50
N GLY A 242 0.11 -1.34 -1.19
CA GLY A 242 1.38 -1.09 -1.87
C GLY A 242 2.52 -0.85 -0.89
N GLY A 243 2.24 -0.22 0.26
CA GLY A 243 3.16 -0.10 1.38
C GLY A 243 3.47 -1.45 2.05
N LEU A 244 2.48 -2.35 2.12
CA LEU A 244 2.69 -3.76 2.48
C LEU A 244 3.70 -4.41 1.55
N LEU A 245 3.53 -4.21 0.24
CA LEU A 245 4.36 -4.85 -0.77
C LEU A 245 5.81 -4.30 -0.75
N CYS A 246 5.99 -2.98 -0.54
CA CYS A 246 7.29 -2.37 -0.31
C CYS A 246 8.04 -3.02 0.86
N THR A 247 7.36 -3.14 2.00
CA THR A 247 7.96 -3.62 3.25
C THR A 247 8.20 -5.13 3.23
N SER A 248 7.31 -5.89 2.59
CA SER A 248 7.49 -7.33 2.35
C SER A 248 8.65 -7.59 1.39
N LEU A 249 8.77 -6.81 0.31
CA LEU A 249 9.92 -6.89 -0.58
C LEU A 249 11.22 -6.55 0.16
N LEU A 250 11.24 -5.49 0.97
CA LEU A 250 12.42 -5.17 1.78
C LEU A 250 12.79 -6.33 2.71
N GLN A 251 11.83 -6.93 3.43
CA GLN A 251 12.12 -8.08 4.29
C GLN A 251 12.66 -9.28 3.53
N LEU A 252 12.13 -9.55 2.33
CA LEU A 252 12.69 -10.57 1.45
C LEU A 252 14.17 -10.29 1.14
N LEU A 253 14.49 -9.06 0.73
CA LEU A 253 15.86 -8.67 0.42
C LEU A 253 16.77 -8.79 1.65
N LEU A 254 16.34 -8.29 2.82
CA LEU A 254 17.09 -8.43 4.08
C LEU A 254 17.33 -9.90 4.43
N GLN A 255 16.33 -10.77 4.27
CA GLN A 255 16.48 -12.20 4.52
C GLN A 255 17.45 -12.87 3.55
N ILE A 256 17.42 -12.50 2.27
CA ILE A 256 18.40 -12.98 1.26
C ILE A 256 19.82 -12.57 1.68
N HIS A 257 20.01 -11.33 2.13
CA HIS A 257 21.31 -10.86 2.65
C HIS A 257 21.77 -11.63 3.89
N ARG A 258 20.88 -11.86 4.86
CA ARG A 258 21.19 -12.64 6.07
C ARG A 258 21.55 -14.09 5.76
N SER A 259 20.91 -14.67 4.76
CA SER A 259 21.12 -16.07 4.35
C SER A 259 22.36 -16.24 3.47
N HIS A 260 22.96 -15.15 3.00
CA HIS A 260 24.15 -15.18 2.17
C HIS A 260 25.41 -15.44 3.00
N SER A 261 26.10 -16.54 2.73
CA SER A 261 27.33 -16.93 3.43
C SER A 261 28.62 -16.46 2.74
N GLY A 262 28.53 -15.78 1.60
CA GLY A 262 29.67 -15.36 0.79
C GLY A 262 30.20 -13.97 1.18
N THR A 263 31.32 -13.60 0.56
CA THR A 263 31.87 -12.24 0.61
C THR A 263 31.24 -11.40 -0.50
N GLY A 264 30.58 -10.28 -0.17
CA GLY A 264 29.97 -9.38 -1.14
C GLY A 264 28.44 -9.38 -1.06
N LEU A 265 27.79 -8.92 -2.13
CA LEU A 265 26.33 -8.91 -2.24
C LEU A 265 25.81 -10.29 -2.67
N PRO A 266 24.61 -10.70 -2.21
CA PRO A 266 23.94 -11.86 -2.76
C PRO A 266 23.67 -11.67 -4.25
N THR A 267 23.75 -12.75 -5.02
CA THR A 267 23.51 -12.76 -6.46
C THR A 267 22.36 -13.71 -6.84
N VAL A 268 21.70 -13.44 -7.95
CA VAL A 268 20.68 -14.32 -8.55
C VAL A 268 20.94 -14.47 -10.05
N ARG A 269 20.64 -15.65 -10.61
CA ARG A 269 20.61 -15.84 -12.06
C ARG A 269 19.41 -15.09 -12.65
N TRP A 270 19.68 -14.19 -13.59
CA TRP A 270 18.69 -13.32 -14.20
C TRP A 270 19.07 -12.99 -15.65
N TYR A 271 18.23 -13.41 -16.60
CA TYR A 271 18.46 -13.43 -18.05
C TYR A 271 19.82 -13.99 -18.45
N GLY A 272 20.17 -15.17 -17.90
CA GLY A 272 21.43 -15.82 -18.22
C GLY A 272 22.68 -15.08 -17.70
N LYS A 273 22.54 -14.19 -16.72
CA LYS A 273 23.64 -13.48 -16.05
C LYS A 273 23.48 -13.57 -14.54
N ASP A 274 24.60 -13.46 -13.83
CA ASP A 274 24.56 -13.36 -12.37
C ASP A 274 24.43 -11.87 -12.01
N VAL A 275 23.36 -11.52 -11.31
CA VAL A 275 23.01 -10.14 -10.96
C VAL A 275 23.07 -9.97 -9.45
N GLU A 276 23.82 -8.97 -8.99
CA GLU A 276 23.85 -8.59 -7.58
C GLU A 276 22.50 -8.03 -7.13
N ILE A 277 22.14 -8.31 -5.87
CA ILE A 277 20.87 -7.90 -5.26
C ILE A 277 21.16 -6.92 -4.11
N PRO A 278 21.56 -5.66 -4.40
CA PRO A 278 21.68 -4.62 -3.38
C PRO A 278 20.33 -4.27 -2.74
N LEU A 279 20.36 -3.52 -1.63
CA LEU A 279 19.17 -2.88 -1.05
C LEU A 279 18.88 -1.55 -1.78
N PRO A 280 17.60 -1.10 -1.84
CA PRO A 280 17.26 0.19 -2.42
C PRO A 280 17.79 1.36 -1.57
N ALA A 281 17.80 2.56 -2.16
CA ALA A 281 18.21 3.80 -1.48
C ALA A 281 17.35 4.13 -0.26
N GLY A 282 16.07 3.74 -0.28
CA GLY A 282 15.13 3.98 0.81
C GLY A 282 13.72 3.50 0.51
N LEU A 283 12.85 3.61 1.51
CA LEU A 283 11.42 3.33 1.41
C LEU A 283 10.64 4.61 1.71
N ALA A 284 9.63 4.93 0.90
CA ALA A 284 8.69 6.00 1.16
C ALA A 284 7.27 5.45 1.21
N LEU A 285 6.70 5.40 2.41
CA LEU A 285 5.45 4.70 2.70
C LEU A 285 4.34 5.69 3.04
N SER A 286 3.17 5.46 2.46
CA SER A 286 1.95 6.24 2.70
C SER A 286 0.91 5.35 3.36
N SER A 287 0.64 5.52 4.66
CA SER A 287 -0.38 4.71 5.34
C SER A 287 -0.24 3.20 5.07
N PRO A 288 0.97 2.58 5.16
CA PRO A 288 1.17 1.20 4.75
C PRO A 288 0.29 0.24 5.57
N TRP A 289 -0.24 -0.80 4.92
CA TRP A 289 -0.96 -1.87 5.62
C TRP A 289 0.04 -2.97 6.03
N LEU A 290 0.24 -3.22 7.32
CA LEU A 290 1.36 -4.06 7.81
C LEU A 290 0.95 -5.26 8.68
N ASP A 291 -0.32 -5.32 9.09
CA ASP A 291 -0.97 -6.42 9.81
C ASP A 291 -2.23 -6.89 9.05
N ILE A 292 -2.12 -7.99 8.31
CA ILE A 292 -3.27 -8.60 7.62
C ILE A 292 -4.31 -9.14 8.62
N THR A 293 -3.89 -9.47 9.85
CA THR A 293 -4.85 -9.91 10.87
C THR A 293 -5.83 -8.79 11.25
N ARG A 294 -5.44 -7.51 11.06
CA ARG A 294 -6.21 -6.30 11.40
C ARG A 294 -6.62 -6.29 12.87
N SER A 295 -5.66 -6.54 13.75
CA SER A 295 -5.93 -6.86 15.16
C SER A 295 -5.51 -5.79 16.16
N LEU A 296 -4.68 -4.82 15.73
CA LEU A 296 -4.13 -3.81 16.63
C LEU A 296 -5.19 -2.78 17.06
N PRO A 297 -5.03 -2.16 18.25
CA PRO A 297 -6.07 -1.32 18.86
C PRO A 297 -6.54 -0.14 18.00
N SER A 298 -5.64 0.53 17.27
CA SER A 298 -6.00 1.64 16.38
C SER A 298 -7.03 1.28 15.33
N VAL A 299 -7.09 0.00 14.91
CA VAL A 299 -8.00 -0.46 13.86
C VAL A 299 -9.46 -0.15 14.23
N GLU A 300 -9.82 -0.35 15.50
CA GLU A 300 -11.13 0.02 16.05
C GLU A 300 -11.10 1.44 16.62
N GLY A 301 -10.09 1.77 17.43
CA GLY A 301 -10.03 3.01 18.21
C GLY A 301 -9.94 4.30 17.40
N LEU A 302 -9.36 4.23 16.19
CA LEU A 302 -9.21 5.38 15.28
C LEU A 302 -10.16 5.31 14.07
N ALA A 303 -11.05 4.31 14.01
CA ALA A 303 -12.07 4.20 12.95
C ALA A 303 -12.97 5.45 12.84
N LYS A 304 -13.09 6.23 13.92
CA LYS A 304 -13.82 7.51 13.94
C LYS A 304 -13.25 8.58 13.01
N TYR A 305 -11.97 8.52 12.64
CA TYR A 305 -11.36 9.40 11.64
C TYR A 305 -11.32 8.77 10.24
N ASP A 306 -11.61 7.48 10.12
CA ASP A 306 -11.37 6.73 8.90
C ASP A 306 -12.62 6.48 8.06
N TYR A 307 -12.47 6.32 6.74
CA TYR A 307 -13.56 5.86 5.88
C TYR A 307 -13.59 4.34 5.73
N LEU A 308 -12.47 3.65 6.02
CA LEU A 308 -12.43 2.20 6.01
C LEU A 308 -13.26 1.65 7.18
N PRO A 309 -14.08 0.61 6.96
CA PRO A 309 -14.82 0.00 8.04
C PRO A 309 -13.88 -0.90 8.87
N PRO A 310 -13.93 -0.79 10.21
CA PRO A 310 -13.16 -1.68 11.07
C PRO A 310 -13.72 -3.12 11.03
N PRO A 311 -12.96 -4.13 11.47
CA PRO A 311 -13.41 -5.51 11.55
C PRO A 311 -14.77 -5.65 12.25
N SER A 312 -15.00 -4.98 13.38
CA SER A 312 -16.28 -4.99 14.12
C SER A 312 -17.51 -4.64 13.25
N HIS A 313 -17.35 -3.75 12.27
CA HIS A 313 -18.42 -3.33 11.36
C HIS A 313 -18.58 -4.25 10.14
N THR A 314 -17.58 -5.08 9.85
CA THR A 314 -17.56 -5.97 8.68
C THR A 314 -17.74 -7.44 9.02
N GLN A 315 -17.92 -7.77 10.30
CA GLN A 315 -18.20 -9.14 10.76
C GLN A 315 -19.48 -9.67 10.08
N GLY A 316 -19.33 -10.67 9.21
CA GLY A 316 -20.44 -11.27 8.46
C GLY A 316 -20.68 -10.69 7.07
N MET A 317 -19.93 -9.66 6.64
CA MET A 317 -19.94 -9.23 5.25
C MET A 317 -19.28 -10.32 4.39
N ASN A 318 -20.04 -10.86 3.44
CA ASN A 318 -19.56 -11.86 2.49
C ASN A 318 -19.70 -11.35 1.07
N TYR A 319 -18.66 -11.54 0.26
CA TYR A 319 -18.75 -11.32 -1.18
C TYR A 319 -19.71 -12.34 -1.80
N PRO A 320 -20.59 -11.93 -2.74
CA PRO A 320 -21.37 -12.89 -3.50
C PRO A 320 -20.42 -13.84 -4.27
N PRO A 321 -20.75 -15.14 -4.37
CA PRO A 321 -19.92 -16.10 -5.11
C PRO A 321 -19.69 -15.68 -6.57
N ASP A 322 -18.47 -15.82 -7.04
CA ASP A 322 -18.08 -15.69 -8.44
C ASP A 322 -16.87 -16.57 -8.78
N ALA A 323 -16.29 -16.40 -9.97
CA ALA A 323 -15.17 -17.21 -10.45
C ALA A 323 -13.88 -17.06 -9.63
N ALA A 324 -13.77 -16.05 -8.76
CA ALA A 324 -12.58 -15.78 -7.97
C ALA A 324 -12.78 -16.01 -6.46
N TRP A 325 -14.02 -15.91 -5.96
CA TRP A 325 -14.32 -16.06 -4.54
C TRP A 325 -15.70 -16.71 -4.26
N PRO A 326 -15.84 -17.61 -3.27
CA PRO A 326 -14.78 -18.17 -2.41
C PRO A 326 -13.77 -18.99 -3.21
N ALA A 327 -12.51 -18.99 -2.76
CA ALA A 327 -11.47 -19.80 -3.37
C ALA A 327 -11.72 -21.30 -3.17
N ASP A 328 -11.18 -22.13 -4.07
CA ASP A 328 -11.12 -23.59 -3.93
C ASP A 328 -9.65 -24.05 -3.99
N PRO A 329 -9.06 -24.58 -2.89
CA PRO A 329 -9.68 -24.77 -1.57
C PRO A 329 -10.03 -23.43 -0.85
N PRO A 330 -11.01 -23.43 0.08
CA PRO A 330 -11.40 -22.23 0.81
C PRO A 330 -10.27 -21.63 1.64
N ARG A 331 -10.15 -20.29 1.59
CA ARG A 331 -9.17 -19.48 2.34
C ARG A 331 -9.82 -18.53 3.34
N ALA A 332 -9.05 -18.13 4.35
CA ALA A 332 -9.47 -17.18 5.40
C ALA A 332 -9.38 -15.72 4.99
N ASP A 333 -8.56 -15.43 3.98
CA ASP A 333 -8.36 -14.09 3.46
C ASP A 333 -8.26 -14.15 1.94
N LEU A 334 -8.58 -13.04 1.27
CA LEU A 334 -8.40 -12.94 -0.18
C LEU A 334 -6.91 -13.11 -0.52
N TYR A 335 -6.04 -12.46 0.26
CA TYR A 335 -4.61 -12.35 -0.02
C TYR A 335 -3.83 -13.62 0.35
N CYS A 336 -4.15 -14.32 1.43
CA CYS A 336 -3.34 -15.44 1.90
C CYS A 336 -4.17 -16.52 2.63
N GLU A 337 -3.54 -17.66 2.89
CA GLU A 337 -4.09 -18.69 3.78
C GLU A 337 -4.14 -18.19 5.22
N GLY A 338 -5.11 -18.66 6.01
CA GLY A 338 -5.27 -18.24 7.39
C GLY A 338 -4.04 -18.53 8.25
N GLU A 339 -3.35 -19.64 7.98
CA GLU A 339 -2.11 -20.04 8.63
C GLU A 339 -0.95 -19.08 8.33
N ALA A 340 -0.93 -18.46 7.16
CA ALA A 340 0.12 -17.52 6.77
C ALA A 340 -0.11 -16.07 7.27
N LEU A 341 -1.25 -15.76 7.88
CA LEU A 341 -1.60 -14.38 8.28
C LEU A 341 -0.55 -13.65 9.12
N LYS A 342 0.21 -14.37 9.95
CA LYS A 342 1.27 -13.80 10.79
C LYS A 342 2.67 -13.95 10.21
N HIS A 343 2.81 -14.57 9.03
CA HIS A 343 4.09 -14.77 8.39
C HIS A 343 4.75 -13.39 8.15
N PRO A 344 6.04 -13.18 8.43
CA PRO A 344 6.71 -11.89 8.27
C PRO A 344 6.63 -11.24 6.87
N LEU A 345 6.48 -12.06 5.81
CA LEU A 345 6.26 -11.57 4.44
C LEU A 345 4.78 -11.36 4.07
N VAL A 346 3.86 -11.70 4.97
CA VAL A 346 2.41 -11.43 4.82
C VAL A 346 2.02 -10.23 5.69
N SER A 347 2.44 -10.24 6.96
CA SER A 347 2.26 -9.15 7.91
C SER A 347 3.63 -8.68 8.42
N PRO A 348 4.27 -7.71 7.74
CA PRO A 348 5.61 -7.22 8.10
C PRO A 348 5.77 -6.79 9.56
N VAL A 349 4.69 -6.35 10.23
CA VAL A 349 4.75 -6.01 11.66
C VAL A 349 5.18 -7.19 12.56
N ALA A 350 5.01 -8.44 12.10
CA ALA A 350 5.46 -9.65 12.80
C ALA A 350 6.99 -9.84 12.76
N ALA A 351 7.67 -9.24 11.76
CA ALA A 351 9.12 -9.38 11.62
C ALA A 351 9.86 -8.69 12.77
N LYS A 352 10.76 -9.44 13.42
CA LYS A 352 11.52 -8.98 14.60
C LYS A 352 12.82 -8.27 14.25
N ASP A 353 13.44 -8.62 13.13
CA ASP A 353 14.73 -8.08 12.71
C ASP A 353 14.56 -7.24 11.42
N TRP A 354 14.84 -5.95 11.53
CA TRP A 354 14.92 -4.94 10.49
C TRP A 354 16.29 -4.25 10.48
N SER A 355 17.31 -4.85 11.10
CA SER A 355 18.69 -4.35 11.01
C SER A 355 19.14 -4.24 9.56
N ASN A 356 19.99 -3.25 9.28
CA ASN A 356 20.45 -2.89 7.93
C ASN A 356 19.36 -2.37 6.98
N SER A 357 18.16 -2.06 7.48
CA SER A 357 17.16 -1.40 6.65
C SER A 357 17.66 -0.05 6.12
N PRO A 358 17.37 0.30 4.85
CA PRO A 358 17.68 1.61 4.33
C PRO A 358 16.78 2.68 4.99
N PRO A 359 17.10 3.98 4.83
CA PRO A 359 16.25 5.06 5.33
C PRO A 359 14.78 4.88 4.93
N THR A 360 13.86 5.13 5.85
CA THR A 360 12.43 4.89 5.64
C THR A 360 11.58 6.08 6.09
N PHE A 361 10.66 6.52 5.22
CA PHE A 361 9.65 7.52 5.50
C PHE A 361 8.30 6.87 5.74
N PHE A 362 7.64 7.26 6.83
CA PHE A 362 6.26 6.96 7.14
C PHE A 362 5.47 8.26 7.13
N GLY A 363 4.55 8.41 6.18
CA GLY A 363 3.56 9.46 6.18
C GLY A 363 2.16 8.87 6.27
N LEU A 364 1.37 9.33 7.22
CA LEU A 364 0.08 8.71 7.54
C LEU A 364 -0.86 9.70 8.22
N GLY A 365 -2.14 9.35 8.29
CA GLY A 365 -3.10 10.04 9.13
C GLY A 365 -3.07 9.55 10.58
N GLU A 366 -3.84 10.21 11.44
CA GLU A 366 -4.31 9.62 12.70
C GLU A 366 -5.46 8.65 12.40
N GLU A 367 -5.08 7.54 11.80
CA GLU A 367 -5.96 6.62 11.07
C GLU A 367 -6.00 5.22 11.67
N MET A 368 -6.80 4.32 11.09
CA MET A 368 -6.98 2.99 11.67
C MET A 368 -5.72 2.10 11.61
N LEU A 369 -4.81 2.33 10.64
CA LEU A 369 -3.55 1.58 10.50
C LEU A 369 -2.37 2.21 11.27
N ARG A 370 -2.62 3.21 12.10
CA ARG A 370 -1.54 3.96 12.78
C ARG A 370 -0.64 3.07 13.65
N ASP A 371 -1.19 2.12 14.39
CA ASP A 371 -0.40 1.36 15.36
C ASP A 371 0.63 0.45 14.69
N GLU A 372 0.27 -0.20 13.58
CA GLU A 372 1.20 -1.07 12.84
C GLU A 372 2.36 -0.27 12.23
N ASP A 373 2.08 0.93 11.72
CA ASP A 373 3.08 1.87 11.20
C ASP A 373 4.02 2.33 12.32
N ALA A 374 3.46 2.73 13.46
CA ALA A 374 4.23 3.21 14.59
C ALA A 374 5.12 2.12 15.19
N VAL A 375 4.63 0.88 15.26
CA VAL A 375 5.40 -0.28 15.71
C VAL A 375 6.60 -0.53 14.80
N LEU A 376 6.38 -0.57 13.48
CA LEU A 376 7.47 -0.79 12.54
C LEU A 376 8.48 0.36 12.56
N ALA A 377 8.01 1.60 12.53
CA ALA A 377 8.86 2.80 12.58
C ALA A 377 9.77 2.81 13.83
N LYS A 378 9.20 2.54 15.01
CA LYS A 378 9.96 2.43 16.26
C LYS A 378 10.98 1.30 16.20
N ARG A 379 10.59 0.11 15.71
CA ARG A 379 11.50 -1.05 15.61
C ARG A 379 12.67 -0.78 14.68
N MET A 380 12.42 -0.26 13.48
CA MET A 380 13.47 0.11 12.53
C MET A 380 14.43 1.15 13.13
N HIS A 381 13.90 2.17 13.81
CA HIS A 381 14.69 3.19 14.48
C HIS A 381 15.60 2.61 15.56
N GLN A 382 15.04 1.77 16.44
CA GLN A 382 15.79 1.11 17.53
C GLN A 382 16.87 0.14 17.01
N GLN A 383 16.69 -0.36 15.79
CA GLN A 383 17.64 -1.24 15.10
C GLN A 383 18.60 -0.48 14.17
N GLY A 384 18.67 0.85 14.31
CA GLY A 384 19.69 1.69 13.69
C GLY A 384 19.32 2.27 12.32
N ALA A 385 18.11 2.02 11.80
CA ALA A 385 17.68 2.62 10.55
C ALA A 385 17.32 4.12 10.73
N VAL A 386 17.57 4.90 9.69
CA VAL A 386 17.07 6.29 9.62
C VAL A 386 15.58 6.25 9.34
N VAL A 387 14.77 6.87 10.21
CA VAL A 387 13.31 6.85 10.11
C VAL A 387 12.77 8.28 10.15
N ARG A 388 11.93 8.63 9.17
CA ARG A 388 11.19 9.90 9.15
C ARG A 388 9.70 9.66 9.33
N TRP A 389 9.13 10.19 10.40
CA TRP A 389 7.72 10.00 10.75
C TRP A 389 6.92 11.31 10.57
N ARG A 390 5.81 11.25 9.84
CA ARG A 390 4.88 12.37 9.60
C ARG A 390 3.44 11.92 9.83
N GLU A 391 2.92 12.17 11.02
CA GLU A 391 1.52 11.87 11.37
C GLU A 391 0.65 13.12 11.20
N PHE A 392 -0.44 13.02 10.44
CA PHE A 392 -1.38 14.12 10.22
C PHE A 392 -2.63 13.96 11.08
N GLU A 393 -2.83 14.87 12.04
CA GLU A 393 -3.91 14.79 13.02
C GLU A 393 -5.29 14.70 12.37
N ALA A 394 -6.10 13.76 12.87
CA ALA A 394 -7.43 13.42 12.40
C ALA A 394 -7.55 13.11 10.89
N MET A 395 -6.46 12.91 10.16
CA MET A 395 -6.55 12.52 8.74
C MET A 395 -6.86 11.02 8.61
N PRO A 396 -7.72 10.62 7.65
CA PRO A 396 -8.06 9.22 7.39
C PRO A 396 -6.92 8.46 6.70
N HIS A 397 -7.11 7.14 6.56
CA HIS A 397 -6.28 6.29 5.72
C HIS A 397 -6.03 6.88 4.32
N CYS A 398 -4.76 6.94 3.88
CA CYS A 398 -4.40 7.41 2.54
C CYS A 398 -4.94 8.82 2.19
N PHE A 399 -5.12 9.70 3.19
CA PHE A 399 -5.79 10.99 3.01
C PHE A 399 -5.22 11.83 1.86
N ALA A 400 -3.90 11.76 1.63
CA ALA A 400 -3.25 12.60 0.63
C ALA A 400 -3.73 12.30 -0.80
N MET A 401 -4.11 11.06 -1.08
CA MET A 401 -4.64 10.62 -2.37
C MET A 401 -6.17 10.82 -2.43
N MET A 402 -6.86 10.65 -1.30
CA MET A 402 -8.32 10.76 -1.24
C MET A 402 -8.82 12.21 -1.15
N LEU A 403 -8.02 13.10 -0.58
CA LEU A 403 -8.35 14.50 -0.26
C LEU A 403 -7.26 15.43 -0.82
N ASP A 404 -6.88 15.23 -2.08
CA ASP A 404 -5.72 15.84 -2.74
C ASP A 404 -5.63 17.38 -2.69
N SER A 405 -6.77 18.05 -2.58
CA SER A 405 -6.92 19.52 -2.52
C SER A 405 -6.59 20.13 -1.15
N LEU A 406 -6.42 19.33 -0.10
CA LEU A 406 -6.12 19.84 1.23
C LEU A 406 -4.67 20.34 1.35
N PRO A 407 -4.41 21.40 2.14
CA PRO A 407 -3.06 21.81 2.49
C PRO A 407 -2.22 20.68 3.13
N ALA A 408 -2.86 19.82 3.93
CA ALA A 408 -2.24 18.63 4.50
C ALA A 408 -1.72 17.68 3.41
N SER A 409 -2.54 17.40 2.40
CA SER A 409 -2.20 16.51 1.28
C SER A 409 -1.05 17.08 0.46
N LYS A 410 -1.03 18.40 0.23
CA LYS A 410 0.10 19.08 -0.42
C LYS A 410 1.39 18.90 0.41
N THR A 411 1.33 19.18 1.70
CA THR A 411 2.48 19.05 2.62
C THR A 411 3.01 17.61 2.66
N PHE A 412 2.11 16.63 2.70
CA PHE A 412 2.46 15.21 2.63
C PHE A 412 3.28 14.89 1.38
N PHE A 413 2.81 15.27 0.20
CA PHE A 413 3.51 14.97 -1.05
C PHE A 413 4.86 15.70 -1.16
N GLU A 414 4.97 16.91 -0.61
CA GLU A 414 6.23 17.66 -0.53
C GLU A 414 7.24 16.96 0.39
N GLU A 415 6.83 16.50 1.57
CA GLU A 415 7.68 15.74 2.50
C GLU A 415 8.11 14.39 1.91
N TYR A 416 7.18 13.67 1.28
CA TYR A 416 7.45 12.41 0.60
C TYR A 416 8.51 12.60 -0.50
N ALA A 417 8.29 13.56 -1.40
CA ALA A 417 9.21 13.82 -2.50
C ALA A 417 10.58 14.32 -2.01
N LYS A 418 10.59 15.20 -0.99
CA LYS A 418 11.82 15.69 -0.36
C LYS A 418 12.63 14.53 0.22
N PHE A 419 11.99 13.62 0.95
CA PHE A 419 12.66 12.44 1.49
C PHE A 419 13.28 11.59 0.37
N CYS A 420 12.54 11.33 -0.71
CA CYS A 420 13.06 10.55 -1.84
C CYS A 420 14.31 11.18 -2.46
N SER A 421 14.32 12.50 -2.63
CA SER A 421 15.50 13.22 -3.13
C SER A 421 16.66 13.18 -2.14
N GLU A 422 16.41 13.33 -0.84
CA GLU A 422 17.45 13.30 0.18
C GLU A 422 18.14 11.93 0.30
N VAL A 423 17.40 10.82 0.21
CA VAL A 423 18.00 9.48 0.28
C VAL A 423 18.87 9.19 -0.94
N VAL A 424 18.40 9.55 -2.14
CA VAL A 424 19.17 9.35 -3.40
C VAL A 424 20.40 10.25 -3.45
N ASP A 425 20.33 11.46 -2.87
CA ASP A 425 21.47 12.36 -2.73
C ASP A 425 22.44 11.96 -1.60
N GLY A 426 22.15 10.90 -0.83
CA GLY A 426 22.96 10.48 0.32
C GLY A 426 22.92 11.45 1.51
N LYS A 427 21.86 12.26 1.62
CA LYS A 427 21.68 13.32 2.64
C LYS A 427 20.75 12.93 3.80
N ALA A 428 20.06 11.80 3.71
CA ALA A 428 19.17 11.30 4.78
C ALA A 428 19.98 10.75 5.96
N ALA A 429 20.49 11.64 6.81
CA ALA A 429 21.49 11.30 7.83
C ALA A 429 20.93 11.04 9.23
N SER A 430 19.69 11.45 9.53
CA SER A 430 19.14 11.37 10.89
C SER A 430 17.64 11.10 10.91
N SER A 431 17.22 10.32 11.90
CA SER A 431 15.80 10.07 12.16
C SER A 431 15.12 11.27 12.79
N ASP A 432 13.86 11.50 12.46
CA ASP A 432 13.04 12.57 13.02
C ASP A 432 11.54 12.24 12.93
N GLY A 433 10.75 12.74 13.89
CA GLY A 433 9.32 12.47 13.95
C GLY A 433 8.53 13.73 14.25
N GLU A 434 7.41 13.91 13.55
CA GLU A 434 6.53 15.06 13.69
C GLU A 434 5.06 14.66 13.60
N LYS A 435 4.22 15.29 14.42
CA LYS A 435 2.77 15.34 14.27
C LYS A 435 2.37 16.71 13.73
N LEU A 436 1.56 16.73 12.68
CA LEU A 436 1.04 17.94 12.05
C LEU A 436 -0.42 18.14 12.47
N LEU A 437 -0.68 19.23 13.20
CA LEU A 437 -2.01 19.50 13.73
C LEU A 437 -3.02 19.87 12.65
N ALA A 438 -4.27 19.44 12.83
CA ALA A 438 -5.34 19.67 11.88
C ALA A 438 -5.57 21.17 11.66
N LYS A 439 -5.93 21.55 10.43
CA LYS A 439 -6.15 22.93 9.95
C LYS A 439 -4.91 23.83 9.94
N SER A 440 -4.15 23.89 11.03
CA SER A 440 -3.00 24.80 11.18
C SER A 440 -1.70 24.27 10.55
N LEU A 441 -1.56 22.94 10.44
CA LEU A 441 -0.32 22.25 10.07
C LEU A 441 0.88 22.63 10.96
N LYS A 442 0.62 23.14 12.16
CA LYS A 442 1.66 23.34 13.17
C LYS A 442 2.31 21.98 13.45
N ARG A 443 3.64 21.96 13.40
CA ARG A 443 4.46 20.76 13.64
C ARG A 443 4.78 20.63 15.12
N GLU A 444 4.57 19.45 15.66
CA GLU A 444 4.94 19.08 17.01
C GLU A 444 5.90 17.90 16.94
N ALA A 445 7.09 18.05 17.52
CA ALA A 445 8.09 17.00 17.50
C ALA A 445 7.62 15.78 18.29
N VAL A 446 7.86 14.60 17.74
CA VAL A 446 7.54 13.30 18.35
C VAL A 446 8.81 12.46 18.37
N ALA A 447 9.23 12.03 19.56
CA ALA A 447 10.32 11.07 19.68
C ALA A 447 9.87 9.70 19.13
N LEU A 448 10.68 9.08 18.28
CA LEU A 448 10.34 7.81 17.63
C LEU A 448 10.19 6.65 18.63
N ASP A 449 10.90 6.67 19.76
CA ASP A 449 10.67 5.70 20.84
C ASP A 449 9.27 5.79 21.45
N ASN A 450 8.58 6.92 21.26
CA ASN A 450 7.29 7.24 21.86
C ASN A 450 6.13 7.25 20.85
N VAL A 451 6.34 6.94 19.56
CA VAL A 451 5.23 6.91 18.58
C VAL A 451 4.19 5.83 18.90
N THR A 452 4.60 4.80 19.65
CA THR A 452 3.74 3.76 20.22
C THR A 452 4.27 3.28 21.57
N GLN A 453 3.33 2.87 22.44
CA GLN A 453 3.61 2.21 23.72
C GLN A 453 3.39 0.69 23.67
N LEU A 454 2.91 0.16 22.53
CA LEU A 454 2.68 -1.27 22.36
C LEU A 454 4.00 -2.05 22.45
N THR A 455 3.97 -3.11 23.24
CA THR A 455 5.07 -4.06 23.40
C THR A 455 4.98 -5.18 22.37
N ASP A 456 6.12 -5.83 22.11
CA ASP A 456 6.20 -6.99 21.21
C ASP A 456 5.31 -8.16 21.65
N GLU A 457 5.07 -8.31 22.95
CA GLU A 457 4.18 -9.32 23.54
C GLU A 457 2.70 -8.99 23.27
N GLU A 458 2.29 -7.74 23.46
CA GLU A 458 0.93 -7.27 23.16
C GLU A 458 0.63 -7.41 21.67
N ILE A 459 1.57 -7.01 20.80
CA ILE A 459 1.43 -7.16 19.34
C ILE A 459 1.24 -8.63 18.97
N ALA A 460 2.10 -9.52 19.48
CA ALA A 460 1.99 -10.95 19.20
C ALA A 460 0.65 -11.54 19.66
N LYS A 461 0.15 -11.09 20.83
CA LYS A 461 -1.15 -11.49 21.37
C LYS A 461 -2.29 -11.01 20.46
N HIS A 462 -2.32 -9.74 20.08
CA HIS A 462 -3.33 -9.20 19.18
C HIS A 462 -3.35 -9.96 17.85
N MET A 463 -2.18 -10.15 17.22
CA MET A 463 -2.09 -10.87 15.95
C MET A 463 -2.53 -12.34 16.08
N GLN A 464 -2.23 -13.00 17.20
CA GLN A 464 -2.69 -14.35 17.47
C GLN A 464 -4.23 -14.43 17.57
N GLU A 465 -4.83 -13.48 18.29
CA GLU A 465 -6.29 -13.37 18.40
C GLU A 465 -6.93 -13.08 17.03
N GLY A 466 -6.39 -12.13 16.28
CA GLY A 466 -6.84 -11.78 14.93
C GLY A 466 -6.75 -12.95 13.95
N GLN A 467 -5.65 -13.70 13.96
CA GLN A 467 -5.51 -14.91 13.15
C GLN A 467 -6.56 -15.97 13.53
N GLY A 468 -6.79 -16.19 14.82
CA GLY A 468 -7.79 -17.15 15.32
C GLY A 468 -9.21 -16.80 14.84
N LEU A 469 -9.56 -15.52 14.89
CA LEU A 469 -10.85 -15.01 14.43
C LEU A 469 -11.06 -15.24 12.93
N ARG A 470 -10.05 -14.97 12.09
CA ARG A 470 -10.16 -15.18 10.63
C ARG A 470 -10.24 -16.67 10.26
N LYS A 471 -9.49 -17.55 10.92
CA LYS A 471 -9.56 -19.00 10.68
C LYS A 471 -10.93 -19.58 11.06
N TRP A 472 -11.56 -19.08 12.11
CA TRP A 472 -12.88 -19.53 12.57
C TRP A 472 -13.98 -19.27 11.52
N TYR A 473 -13.94 -18.12 10.83
CA TYR A 473 -14.89 -17.82 9.75
C TYR A 473 -14.83 -18.83 8.58
N VAL A 474 -13.66 -19.36 8.25
CA VAL A 474 -13.51 -20.40 7.21
C VAL A 474 -14.14 -21.71 7.63
N CYS A 475 -13.95 -22.10 8.89
CA CYS A 475 -14.50 -23.36 9.41
C CYS A 475 -16.03 -23.33 9.38
N MET A 476 -16.63 -22.21 9.83
CA MET A 476 -18.08 -22.02 9.79
C MET A 476 -18.65 -21.98 8.36
N ALA A 477 -17.91 -21.39 7.41
CA ALA A 477 -18.30 -21.36 6.00
C ALA A 477 -18.24 -22.75 5.34
N ARG A 478 -17.29 -23.61 5.75
CA ARG A 478 -17.19 -25.00 5.29
C ARG A 478 -18.32 -25.89 5.84
N ASP A 479 -18.75 -25.65 7.08
CA ASP A 479 -19.74 -26.50 7.76
C ASP A 479 -21.20 -26.02 7.59
N HIS A 480 -21.45 -24.96 6.80
CA HIS A 480 -22.77 -24.31 6.64
C HIS A 480 -23.42 -23.85 7.97
N ILE A 481 -22.63 -23.62 9.02
CA ILE A 481 -23.12 -23.14 10.32
C ILE A 481 -23.00 -21.61 10.37
N ILE A 482 -23.79 -20.88 9.59
CA ILE A 482 -23.86 -19.41 9.70
C ILE A 482 -25.04 -19.06 10.60
N GLY A 483 -24.84 -19.08 11.92
CA GLY A 483 -25.91 -18.74 12.87
C GLY A 483 -25.52 -18.57 14.34
N ILE A 484 -24.25 -18.75 14.72
CA ILE A 484 -23.82 -18.63 16.12
C ILE A 484 -22.93 -17.39 16.27
N ALA A 485 -23.39 -16.39 17.01
CA ALA A 485 -22.59 -15.21 17.35
C ALA A 485 -21.43 -15.60 18.28
N ASN A 486 -20.23 -15.08 18.02
CA ASN A 486 -19.04 -15.37 18.81
C ASN A 486 -18.97 -14.49 20.07
N PRO A 487 -18.91 -15.06 21.29
CA PRO A 487 -18.93 -14.31 22.55
C PRO A 487 -17.67 -13.47 22.84
N VAL A 488 -16.59 -13.61 22.07
CA VAL A 488 -15.32 -12.89 22.33
C VAL A 488 -15.40 -11.41 21.95
N TYR A 489 -16.08 -11.06 20.84
CA TYR A 489 -16.29 -9.65 20.46
C TYR A 489 -17.41 -8.98 21.26
N THR A 490 -18.38 -9.74 21.77
CA THR A 490 -19.42 -9.23 22.67
C THR A 490 -18.80 -8.67 23.95
N ARG A 491 -17.77 -9.32 24.49
CA ARG A 491 -17.07 -8.84 25.68
C ARG A 491 -16.21 -7.59 25.45
N HIS A 492 -15.66 -7.39 24.25
CA HIS A 492 -14.89 -6.18 23.96
C HIS A 492 -15.77 -4.96 23.68
N ALA A 493 -16.95 -5.17 23.07
CA ALA A 493 -17.96 -4.12 22.93
C ALA A 493 -18.60 -3.74 24.27
N GLU A 494 -18.81 -4.68 25.18
CA GLU A 494 -19.34 -4.43 26.53
C GLU A 494 -18.32 -3.76 27.47
N ALA A 495 -17.01 -3.93 27.24
CA ALA A 495 -15.97 -3.29 28.04
C ALA A 495 -15.68 -1.83 27.63
N LEU A 496 -16.22 -1.37 26.50
CA LEU A 496 -16.10 0.00 25.98
C LEU A 496 -17.42 0.80 26.08
N GLY A 497 -18.43 0.25 26.77
CA GLY A 497 -19.74 0.87 27.02
C GLY A 497 -19.75 1.84 28.19
#